data_AF-A0AAD8M0X3-F1
#
_entry.id   AF-A0AAD8M0X3-F1
#
_cell.length_a   1.000
_cell.length_b   1.000
_cell.length_c   1.000
_cell.angle_alpha   90.00
_cell.angle_beta   90.00
_cell.angle_gamma   90.00
#
_symmetry.space_group_name_H-M   'P 1'
#
loop_
_entity.id
_entity.type
_entity.pdbx_description
1 polymer ?
#
loop_
_entity_poly.entity_id
_entity_poly.type
_entity_poly.pdbx_seq_one_letter_code
_entity_poly.pdbx_strand_id
1 'polypeptide(L)'
;MRPRNELRKYGKKERPEYKDGAEFFTIKMYHSGQWNEYMTKYSGGKIDYFDFCSIDKLSIIEITHMHAECGDDKGGLVKNWYKKPFVTMKNGLSSMSTDKDVMKMTELLNIKVGYMEVFVTVEKYVRIYG
;
A
#
# COMPACT_ATOMS: atom_id res chain seq x y z
N MET A 1 11.89 2.86 1.61
CA MET A 1 11.03 4.02 1.25
C MET A 1 11.73 5.02 0.32
N ARG A 2 11.02 5.68 -0.61
CA ARG A 2 11.52 6.78 -1.45
C ARG A 2 11.70 8.05 -0.60
N PRO A 3 12.82 8.79 -0.71
CA PRO A 3 13.03 10.02 0.05
C PRO A 3 11.98 11.11 -0.21
N ARG A 4 11.64 11.91 0.81
CA ARG A 4 10.60 12.95 0.72
C ARG A 4 10.87 14.00 -0.36
N ASN A 5 12.13 14.39 -0.56
CA ASN A 5 12.54 15.32 -1.61
C ASN A 5 12.42 14.72 -3.03
N GLU A 6 12.24 13.40 -3.15
CA GLU A 6 12.11 12.69 -4.43
C GLU A 6 10.69 12.21 -4.73
N LEU A 7 9.69 12.47 -3.89
CA LEU A 7 8.32 11.96 -4.09
C LEU A 7 7.73 12.27 -5.47
N ARG A 8 8.11 13.41 -6.06
CA ARG A 8 7.65 13.87 -7.38
C ARG A 8 8.60 13.58 -8.53
N LYS A 9 9.73 12.89 -8.28
CA LYS A 9 10.81 12.64 -9.25
C LYS A 9 10.31 12.04 -10.57
N TYR A 10 9.30 11.17 -10.51
CA TYR A 10 8.76 10.46 -11.67
C TYR A 10 7.50 11.10 -12.27
N GLY A 11 7.10 12.30 -11.81
CA GLY A 11 5.94 13.03 -12.32
C GLY A 11 4.68 12.15 -12.38
N LYS A 12 4.03 12.11 -13.55
CA LYS A 12 2.80 11.32 -13.78
C LYS A 12 3.02 9.80 -13.76
N LYS A 13 4.25 9.31 -13.98
CA LYS A 13 4.53 7.87 -13.93
C LYS A 13 4.49 7.36 -12.49
N GLU A 14 4.82 8.20 -11.51
CA GLU A 14 4.88 7.89 -10.07
C GLU A 14 5.86 6.77 -9.65
N ARG A 15 6.54 6.13 -10.61
CA ARG A 15 7.49 5.01 -10.43
C ARG A 15 8.77 5.16 -11.26
N PRO A 16 9.86 4.48 -10.87
CA PRO A 16 11.01 4.26 -11.75
C PRO A 16 10.66 3.47 -13.01
N GLU A 17 11.61 3.45 -13.95
CA GLU A 17 11.58 2.51 -15.05
C GLU A 17 12.13 1.17 -14.60
N TYR A 18 11.29 0.15 -14.67
CA TYR A 18 11.68 -1.24 -14.47
C TYR A 18 12.00 -1.83 -15.85
N LYS A 19 13.08 -2.62 -15.94
CA LYS A 19 13.41 -3.33 -17.18
C LYS A 19 12.30 -4.33 -17.50
N ASP A 20 12.04 -4.56 -18.77
CA ASP A 20 11.09 -5.60 -19.19
C ASP A 20 11.53 -6.96 -18.64
N GLY A 21 10.58 -7.69 -18.04
CA GLY A 21 10.85 -8.96 -17.35
C GLY A 21 11.46 -8.83 -15.95
N ALA A 22 11.72 -7.60 -15.45
CA ALA A 22 12.09 -7.42 -14.06
C ALA A 22 10.85 -7.59 -13.16
N GLU A 23 10.95 -8.49 -12.18
CA GLU A 23 9.91 -8.76 -11.18
C GLU A 23 9.87 -7.69 -10.07
N PHE A 24 10.05 -6.43 -10.46
CA PHE A 24 10.06 -5.29 -9.55
C PHE A 24 8.90 -4.34 -9.84
N PHE A 25 8.33 -3.76 -8.79
CA PHE A 25 7.28 -2.75 -8.87
C PHE A 25 7.39 -1.72 -7.76
N THR A 26 6.55 -0.68 -7.83
CA THR A 26 6.41 0.31 -6.75
C THR A 26 5.19 -0.01 -5.90
N ILE A 27 5.30 0.04 -4.58
CA ILE A 27 4.12 0.18 -3.72
C ILE A 27 3.88 1.67 -3.47
N LYS A 28 2.69 2.15 -3.84
CA LYS A 28 2.17 3.45 -3.46
C LYS A 28 1.33 3.25 -2.19
N MET A 29 1.92 3.54 -1.04
CA MET A 29 1.31 3.31 0.26
C MET A 29 0.55 4.54 0.73
N TYR A 30 -0.75 4.39 0.95
CA TYR A 30 -1.62 5.35 1.62
C TYR A 30 -1.73 4.98 3.09
N HIS A 31 -1.33 5.87 3.98
CA HIS A 31 -1.27 5.61 5.43
C HIS A 31 -1.66 6.86 6.23
N SER A 32 -1.67 6.80 7.56
CA SER A 32 -2.21 7.83 8.48
C SER A 32 -3.67 8.27 8.26
N GLY A 33 -4.39 7.68 7.30
CA GLY A 33 -5.75 8.06 6.94
C GLY A 33 -6.80 7.08 7.45
N GLN A 34 -8.03 7.30 7.01
CA GLN A 34 -9.19 6.50 7.40
C GLN A 34 -10.12 6.28 6.21
N TRP A 35 -10.76 5.12 6.20
CA TRP A 35 -11.88 4.84 5.31
C TRP A 35 -13.13 5.60 5.79
N ASN A 36 -13.98 6.00 4.85
CA ASN A 36 -15.37 6.33 5.20
C ASN A 36 -16.14 5.05 5.54
N GLU A 37 -17.35 5.21 6.09
CA GLU A 37 -18.23 4.11 6.51
C GLU A 37 -18.44 3.04 5.43
N TYR A 38 -18.51 3.45 4.16
CA TYR A 38 -18.76 2.54 3.04
C TYR A 38 -17.50 2.04 2.33
N MET A 39 -16.30 2.32 2.86
CA MET A 39 -15.01 1.96 2.25
C MET A 39 -14.84 2.39 0.78
N THR A 40 -15.50 3.49 0.37
CA THR A 40 -15.43 4.04 -0.99
C THR A 40 -14.43 5.16 -1.13
N LYS A 41 -13.95 5.73 -0.01
CA LYS A 41 -12.99 6.84 0.01
C LYS A 41 -12.03 6.71 1.19
N TYR A 42 -10.73 6.82 0.90
CA TYR A 42 -9.67 6.97 1.90
C TYR A 42 -9.33 8.46 2.05
N SER A 43 -9.38 9.00 3.26
CA SER A 43 -9.20 10.44 3.51
C SER A 43 -8.25 10.73 4.67
N GLY A 44 -7.63 11.92 4.64
CA GLY A 44 -6.79 12.43 5.73
C GLY A 44 -5.41 11.79 5.87
N GLY A 45 -5.03 10.92 4.93
CA GLY A 45 -3.75 10.21 4.97
C GLY A 45 -2.61 10.89 4.20
N LYS A 46 -1.44 10.24 4.25
CA LYS A 46 -0.23 10.56 3.49
C LYS A 46 0.03 9.47 2.46
N ILE A 47 0.96 9.77 1.54
CA ILE A 47 1.41 8.85 0.50
C ILE A 47 2.93 8.78 0.56
N ASP A 48 3.45 7.58 0.73
CA ASP A 48 4.86 7.26 0.58
C ASP A 48 5.02 6.14 -0.47
N TYR A 49 6.17 6.12 -1.15
CA TYR A 49 6.45 5.17 -2.22
C TYR A 49 7.56 4.22 -1.78
N PHE A 50 7.41 2.94 -2.10
CA PHE A 50 8.44 1.92 -1.92
C PHE A 50 8.79 1.39 -3.30
N ASP A 51 9.95 1.82 -3.79
CA ASP A 51 10.47 1.43 -5.09
C ASP A 51 11.21 0.08 -5.02
N PHE A 52 11.35 -0.57 -6.17
CA PHE A 52 12.05 -1.85 -6.32
C PHE A 52 11.53 -2.99 -5.41
N CYS A 53 10.22 -3.04 -5.14
CA CYS A 53 9.59 -4.16 -4.45
C CYS A 53 9.61 -5.40 -5.34
N SER A 54 10.15 -6.52 -4.85
CA SER A 54 10.22 -7.79 -5.59
C SER A 54 8.92 -8.57 -5.44
N ILE A 55 8.38 -9.07 -6.56
CA ILE A 55 7.16 -9.91 -6.55
C ILE A 55 7.35 -11.16 -5.69
N ASP A 56 8.50 -11.82 -5.80
CA ASP A 56 8.80 -13.08 -5.12
C ASP A 56 9.12 -12.94 -3.64
N LYS A 57 9.66 -11.79 -3.22
CA LYS A 57 10.07 -11.57 -1.82
C LYS A 57 8.97 -10.92 -0.99
N LEU A 58 7.99 -10.28 -1.64
CA LEU A 58 6.95 -9.54 -0.94
C LEU A 58 6.06 -10.43 -0.09
N SER A 59 5.99 -10.10 1.20
CA SER A 59 5.15 -10.76 2.20
C SER A 59 4.33 -9.75 3.00
N ILE A 60 3.36 -10.23 3.79
CA ILE A 60 2.57 -9.34 4.65
C ILE A 60 3.45 -8.67 5.73
N ILE A 61 4.51 -9.37 6.15
CA ILE A 61 5.50 -8.86 7.11
C ILE A 61 6.26 -7.68 6.49
N GLU A 62 6.71 -7.81 5.23
CA GLU A 62 7.38 -6.72 4.53
C GLU A 62 6.47 -5.50 4.37
N ILE A 63 5.19 -5.67 4.02
CA ILE A 63 4.23 -4.55 3.94
C ILE A 63 4.04 -3.88 5.29
N THR A 64 4.01 -4.66 6.37
CA THR A 64 3.90 -4.13 7.74
C THR A 64 5.16 -3.36 8.15
N HIS A 65 6.35 -3.86 7.80
CA HIS A 65 7.62 -3.13 8.00
C HIS A 65 7.67 -1.83 7.18
N MET A 66 7.19 -1.84 5.94
CA MET A 66 7.08 -0.63 5.12
C MET A 66 6.17 0.41 5.80
N HIS A 67 5.03 -0.01 6.38
CA HIS A 67 4.19 0.89 7.15
C HIS A 67 4.90 1.44 8.41
N ALA A 68 5.69 0.62 9.10
CA ALA A 68 6.48 1.06 10.24
C ALA A 68 7.54 2.12 9.84
N GLU A 69 8.17 1.97 8.66
CA GLU A 69 9.08 2.98 8.09
C GLU A 69 8.41 4.35 7.88
N CYS A 70 7.10 4.38 7.65
CA CYS A 70 6.34 5.64 7.53
C CYS A 70 6.21 6.40 8.86
N GLY A 71 6.54 5.78 10.00
CA GLY A 71 6.55 6.40 11.32
C GLY A 71 5.16 6.53 11.98
N ASP A 72 4.20 5.75 11.51
CA ASP A 72 2.80 5.75 12.00
C ASP A 72 2.48 4.67 13.01
N ASP A 73 3.47 3.87 13.40
CA ASP A 73 3.27 2.75 14.31
C ASP A 73 3.13 3.25 15.76
N LYS A 74 1.92 3.69 16.10
CA LYS A 74 1.56 4.23 17.43
C LYS A 74 0.76 3.25 18.27
N GLY A 75 0.84 1.96 17.94
CA GLY A 75 0.02 0.91 18.53
C GLY A 75 -1.41 0.89 17.98
N GLY A 76 -2.03 -0.29 18.03
CA GLY A 76 -3.35 -0.55 17.46
C GLY A 76 -3.33 -1.73 16.49
N LEU A 77 -4.50 -2.13 16.01
CA LEU A 77 -4.62 -3.17 15.00
C LEU A 77 -4.40 -2.56 13.61
N VAL A 78 -3.31 -2.96 12.95
CA VAL A 78 -3.01 -2.56 11.58
C VAL A 78 -3.83 -3.43 10.63
N LYS A 79 -4.56 -2.78 9.72
CA LYS A 79 -5.27 -3.43 8.62
C LYS A 79 -4.71 -2.91 7.30
N ASN A 80 -4.47 -3.82 6.36
CA ASN A 80 -3.96 -3.52 5.03
C ASN A 80 -4.99 -3.87 3.97
N TRP A 81 -5.03 -3.07 2.91
CA TRP A 81 -5.83 -3.31 1.71
C TRP A 81 -5.02 -3.00 0.47
N TYR A 82 -5.36 -3.65 -0.64
CA TYR A 82 -4.90 -3.24 -1.96
C TYR A 82 -6.09 -2.92 -2.84
N LYS A 83 -5.85 -2.05 -3.82
CA LYS A 83 -6.83 -1.74 -4.86
C LYS A 83 -6.39 -2.36 -6.19
N LYS A 84 -7.29 -3.14 -6.79
CA LYS A 84 -7.10 -3.73 -8.11
C LYS A 84 -6.89 -2.64 -9.17
N PRO A 85 -5.90 -2.78 -10.08
CA PRO A 85 -5.68 -1.80 -11.14
C PRO A 85 -6.92 -1.59 -12.01
N PHE A 86 -7.15 -0.35 -12.44
CA PHE A 86 -8.25 0.03 -13.34
C PHE A 86 -9.68 -0.19 -12.83
N VAL A 87 -9.85 -0.60 -11.57
CA VAL A 87 -11.15 -0.76 -10.93
C VAL A 87 -11.37 0.37 -9.90
N THR A 88 -12.62 0.78 -9.72
CA THR A 88 -12.98 1.76 -8.68
C THR A 88 -12.77 1.20 -7.27
N MET A 89 -12.61 2.05 -6.26
CA MET A 89 -12.47 1.59 -4.85
C MET A 89 -13.62 0.68 -4.42
N LYS A 90 -14.86 1.05 -4.78
CA LYS A 90 -16.07 0.31 -4.44
C LYS A 90 -16.02 -1.18 -4.83
N ASN A 91 -15.40 -1.50 -5.97
CA ASN A 91 -15.39 -2.86 -6.52
C ASN A 91 -13.99 -3.51 -6.50
N GLY A 92 -12.94 -2.70 -6.34
CA GLY A 92 -11.56 -3.11 -6.51
C GLY A 92 -10.78 -3.19 -5.21
N LEU A 93 -11.34 -2.76 -4.08
CA LEU A 93 -10.67 -2.84 -2.78
C LEU A 93 -10.72 -4.28 -2.25
N SER A 94 -9.61 -4.77 -1.71
CA SER A 94 -9.51 -6.11 -1.13
C SER A 94 -8.62 -6.08 0.10
N SER A 95 -9.05 -6.73 1.18
CA SER A 95 -8.27 -6.86 2.41
C SER A 95 -7.07 -7.77 2.21
N MET A 96 -5.99 -7.48 2.94
CA MET A 96 -4.74 -8.21 2.85
C MET A 96 -4.19 -8.44 4.26
N SER A 97 -4.19 -9.70 4.70
CA SER A 97 -3.75 -10.07 6.06
C SER A 97 -2.83 -11.28 6.08
N THR A 98 -2.59 -11.91 4.93
CA THR A 98 -1.75 -13.11 4.79
C THR A 98 -0.86 -12.99 3.56
N ASP A 99 0.23 -13.77 3.51
CA ASP A 99 1.09 -13.86 2.33
C ASP A 99 0.32 -14.35 1.10
N LYS A 100 -0.71 -15.18 1.28
CA LYS A 100 -1.60 -15.61 0.20
C LYS A 100 -2.34 -14.43 -0.44
N ASP A 101 -2.70 -13.42 0.35
CA ASP A 101 -3.37 -12.23 -0.17
C ASP A 101 -2.38 -11.28 -0.87
N VAL A 102 -1.14 -11.22 -0.37
CA VAL A 102 -0.04 -10.50 -1.02
C VAL A 102 0.29 -11.13 -2.38
N MET A 103 0.35 -12.46 -2.47
CA MET A 103 0.54 -13.18 -3.74
C MET A 103 -0.60 -12.87 -4.73
N LYS A 104 -1.86 -12.91 -4.29
CA LYS A 104 -3.00 -12.50 -5.15
C LYS A 104 -2.89 -11.05 -5.60
N MET A 105 -2.40 -10.15 -4.74
CA MET A 105 -2.17 -8.76 -5.11
C MET A 105 -1.11 -8.66 -6.22
N THR A 106 0.01 -9.38 -6.08
CA THR A 106 1.10 -9.33 -7.06
C THR A 106 0.76 -10.02 -8.38
N GLU A 107 -0.07 -11.07 -8.38
CA GLU A 107 -0.64 -11.68 -9.59
C GLU A 107 -1.47 -10.68 -10.44
N LEU A 108 -2.05 -9.67 -9.79
CA LEU A 108 -2.84 -8.62 -10.44
C LEU A 108 -2.00 -7.43 -10.90
N LEU A 109 -0.69 -7.45 -10.66
CA LEU A 109 0.21 -6.37 -11.06
C LEU A 109 0.15 -6.20 -12.58
N ASN A 110 -0.28 -5.01 -13.00
CA ASN A 110 -0.18 -4.64 -14.40
C ASN A 110 1.18 -4.00 -14.65
N ILE A 111 2.05 -4.67 -15.41
CA ILE A 111 3.42 -4.19 -15.73
C ILE A 111 3.45 -2.81 -16.39
N LYS A 112 2.39 -2.42 -17.13
CA LYS A 112 2.31 -1.08 -17.75
C LYS A 112 2.11 0.00 -16.68
N VAL A 113 1.30 -0.28 -15.66
CA VAL A 113 1.13 0.59 -14.49
C VAL A 113 2.40 0.58 -13.64
N GLY A 114 2.93 -0.61 -13.36
CA GLY A 114 4.19 -0.83 -12.63
C GLY A 114 4.16 -0.39 -11.16
N TYR A 115 2.98 -0.14 -10.59
CA TYR A 115 2.80 0.08 -9.17
C TYR A 115 1.50 -0.53 -8.66
N MET A 116 1.44 -0.83 -7.36
CA MET A 116 0.23 -1.22 -6.64
C MET A 116 -0.14 -0.18 -5.60
N GLU A 117 -1.43 0.10 -5.47
CA GLU A 117 -1.96 0.99 -4.42
C GLU A 117 -2.30 0.16 -3.19
N VAL A 118 -1.58 0.41 -2.09
CA VAL A 118 -1.78 -0.23 -0.79
C VAL A 118 -2.27 0.81 0.20
N PHE A 119 -3.30 0.47 0.96
CA PHE A 119 -3.91 1.35 1.96
C PHE A 119 -3.74 0.71 3.33
N VAL A 120 -3.41 1.52 4.31
CA VAL A 120 -3.20 1.06 5.69
C VAL A 120 -4.07 1.89 6.62
N THR A 121 -4.73 1.26 7.59
CA THR A 121 -5.37 1.98 8.70
C THR A 121 -4.96 1.34 10.01
N VAL A 122 -4.90 2.16 11.04
CA VAL A 122 -4.63 1.72 12.40
C VAL A 122 -5.88 1.92 13.23
N GLU A 123 -6.51 0.82 13.65
CA GLU A 123 -7.63 0.86 14.60
C GLU A 123 -7.08 0.92 16.02
N LYS A 124 -7.31 2.05 16.69
CA LYS A 124 -6.92 2.21 18.09
C LYS A 124 -7.95 1.52 18.97
N TYR A 125 -7.47 0.70 19.91
CA TYR A 125 -8.32 0.20 20.99
C TYR A 125 -8.76 1.38 21.86
N VAL A 126 -10.07 1.62 21.93
CA VAL A 126 -10.63 2.53 22.94
C VAL A 126 -10.48 1.82 24.28
N ARG A 127 -9.61 2.34 25.15
CA ARG A 127 -9.61 1.92 26.55
C ARG A 127 -10.91 2.44 27.16
N ILE A 128 -11.88 1.55 27.36
CA ILE A 128 -13.04 1.83 28.19
C ILE A 128 -12.51 1.78 29.62
N TYR A 129 -12.26 2.94 30.21
CA TYR A 129 -12.07 3.04 31.66
C TYR A 129 -13.46 2.85 32.29
N GLY A 130 -13.68 1.67 32.89
CA GLY A 130 -14.78 1.40 33.80
C GLY A 130 -14.41 1.71 35.23
#